data_AF-A0A8I1FS42-F1
#
_entry.id   AF-A0A8I1FS42-F1
#
_cell.length_a   1.000
_cell.length_b   1.000
_cell.length_c   1.000
_cell.angle_alpha   90.00
_cell.angle_beta   90.00
_cell.angle_gamma   90.00
#
_symmetry.space_group_name_H-M   'P 1'
#
loop_
_entity.id
_entity.type
_entity.pdbx_description
1 polymer ?
#
loop_
_entity_poly.entity_id
_entity_poly.type
_entity_poly.pdbx_seq_one_letter_code
_entity_poly.pdbx_strand_id
1 'polypeptide(L)'
;AGGSNTGTGAVGGLNLSSALDIYSGTNLGQSQIEAAMPVRIVFDGVNDDGAHAYRVLNEKGEKISDGTYVPGQDNAVTLKVPVTNADGSVTDVSFDATISGSPGKGDSFDIQFNKDGKADNRNGNELLALQTKATVGVGKDGTGGVSMATSYSQLVSKVGGKASQAAVDGTANGAALAYAKEVRNSVSQVNLDEEASNLVKFQQYYTASSQIIKAAQATFSTLINSL
;
A
#
# COMPACT_ATOMS: atom_id res chain seq x y z
N ALA A 1 -25.09 -26.96 22.99
CA ALA A 1 -26.48 -26.84 22.51
C ALA A 1 -27.43 -27.11 23.68
N GLY A 2 -27.51 -26.17 24.61
CA GLY A 2 -28.43 -26.22 25.75
C GLY A 2 -29.25 -24.93 25.76
N GLY A 3 -30.09 -24.76 24.74
CA GLY A 3 -31.05 -23.67 24.67
C GLY A 3 -32.46 -24.23 24.81
N SER A 4 -33.26 -23.63 25.68
CA SER A 4 -34.71 -23.80 25.66
C SER A 4 -35.28 -22.75 24.72
N ASN A 5 -36.05 -23.16 23.72
CA ASN A 5 -36.78 -22.26 22.84
C ASN A 5 -38.23 -22.75 22.78
N THR A 6 -39.05 -22.18 23.65
CA THR A 6 -40.48 -22.46 23.75
C THR A 6 -41.29 -21.58 22.79
N GLY A 7 -40.70 -20.49 22.29
CA GLY A 7 -41.27 -19.61 21.28
C GLY A 7 -40.80 -19.91 19.85
N THR A 8 -40.96 -18.93 18.96
CA THR A 8 -40.47 -18.94 17.56
C THR A 8 -39.18 -18.14 17.39
N GLY A 9 -38.53 -17.79 18.51
CA GLY A 9 -37.32 -16.97 18.52
C GLY A 9 -36.18 -17.66 17.78
N ALA A 10 -35.39 -16.89 17.04
CA ALA A 10 -34.15 -17.35 16.45
C ALA A 10 -33.06 -16.30 16.59
N VAL A 11 -31.82 -16.76 16.76
CA VAL A 11 -30.64 -15.90 16.74
C VAL A 11 -29.89 -16.19 15.44
N GLY A 12 -29.76 -15.16 14.60
CA GLY A 12 -29.03 -15.19 13.34
C GLY A 12 -27.52 -15.28 13.52
N GLY A 13 -26.80 -15.33 12.40
CA GLY A 13 -25.34 -15.46 12.39
C GLY A 13 -24.65 -14.34 13.18
N LEU A 14 -23.63 -14.72 13.95
CA LEU A 14 -22.81 -13.79 14.71
C LEU A 14 -21.68 -13.24 13.85
N ASN A 15 -21.52 -11.92 13.86
CA ASN A 15 -20.40 -11.22 13.24
C ASN A 15 -19.64 -10.44 14.30
N LEU A 16 -18.32 -10.60 14.33
CA LEU A 16 -17.46 -9.81 15.19
C LEU A 16 -17.27 -8.42 14.56
N SER A 17 -17.72 -7.36 15.22
CA SER A 17 -17.61 -5.98 14.73
C SER A 17 -16.47 -5.19 15.35
N SER A 18 -15.92 -5.66 16.46
CA SER A 18 -14.67 -5.13 17.01
C SER A 18 -13.48 -5.54 16.14
N ALA A 19 -12.65 -4.57 15.74
CA ALA A 19 -11.41 -4.84 15.05
C ALA A 19 -10.43 -5.57 16.01
N LEU A 20 -9.89 -6.71 15.59
CA LEU A 20 -8.75 -7.31 16.27
C LEU A 20 -7.49 -6.51 15.91
N ASP A 21 -6.77 -6.04 16.93
CA ASP A 21 -5.45 -5.44 16.73
C ASP A 21 -4.37 -6.53 16.79
N ILE A 22 -3.93 -6.98 15.61
CA ILE A 22 -2.88 -7.99 15.48
C ILE A 22 -1.45 -7.42 15.52
N TYR A 23 -1.28 -6.10 15.62
CA TYR A 23 0.01 -5.44 15.47
C TYR A 23 0.65 -4.98 16.79
N SER A 24 -0.15 -4.65 17.81
CA SER A 24 0.38 -4.08 19.07
C SER A 24 0.86 -5.11 20.10
N GLY A 25 0.66 -6.41 19.88
CA GLY A 25 1.15 -7.50 20.74
C GLY A 25 0.60 -7.52 22.19
N THR A 26 -0.20 -6.53 22.57
CA THR A 26 -0.71 -6.28 23.92
C THR A 26 -2.24 -6.35 24.02
N ASN A 27 -2.96 -6.36 22.89
CA ASN A 27 -4.42 -6.28 22.84
C ASN A 27 -5.07 -7.51 22.16
N LEU A 28 -6.30 -7.82 22.59
CA LEU A 28 -7.34 -8.67 21.96
C LEU A 28 -6.86 -9.67 20.89
N GLY A 29 -6.38 -10.82 21.34
CA GLY A 29 -6.15 -11.98 20.49
C GLY A 29 -7.31 -12.98 20.51
N GLN A 30 -7.31 -13.91 19.55
CA GLN A 30 -8.33 -14.97 19.44
C GLN A 30 -8.44 -15.81 20.72
N SER A 31 -7.32 -16.12 21.38
CA SER A 31 -7.27 -16.92 22.60
C SER A 31 -8.02 -16.26 23.77
N GLN A 32 -7.89 -14.95 23.93
CA GLN A 32 -8.58 -14.21 24.99
C GLN A 32 -10.09 -14.15 24.74
N ILE A 33 -10.51 -14.01 23.48
CA ILE A 33 -11.92 -14.07 23.10
C ILE A 33 -12.49 -15.48 23.29
N GLU A 34 -11.73 -16.52 22.93
CA GLU A 34 -12.08 -17.92 23.19
C GLU A 34 -12.27 -18.20 24.69
N ALA A 35 -11.42 -17.64 25.55
CA ALA A 35 -11.52 -17.80 27.00
C ALA A 35 -12.72 -17.07 27.63
N ALA A 36 -13.24 -16.02 26.99
CA ALA A 36 -14.42 -15.29 27.47
C ALA A 36 -15.75 -15.89 26.99
N MET A 37 -15.71 -16.95 26.16
CA MET A 37 -16.86 -17.70 25.68
C MET A 37 -16.89 -19.09 26.33
N PRO A 38 -18.07 -19.69 26.60
CA PRO A 38 -19.38 -19.37 26.02
C PRO A 38 -20.14 -18.26 26.75
N VAL A 39 -21.06 -17.65 26.01
CA VAL A 39 -21.99 -16.62 26.50
C VAL A 39 -23.41 -17.08 26.23
N ARG A 40 -24.35 -16.80 27.12
CA ARG A 40 -25.76 -17.18 26.97
C ARG A 40 -26.67 -15.96 26.92
N ILE A 41 -27.51 -15.87 25.89
CA ILE A 41 -28.63 -14.93 25.87
C ILE A 41 -29.82 -15.61 26.56
N VAL A 42 -30.48 -14.91 27.49
CA VAL A 42 -31.71 -15.35 28.15
C VAL A 42 -32.78 -14.28 27.96
N PHE A 43 -34.00 -14.68 27.60
CA PHE A 43 -35.13 -13.79 27.40
C PHE A 43 -36.01 -13.75 28.64
N ASP A 44 -36.15 -12.59 29.29
CA ASP A 44 -36.84 -12.49 30.58
C ASP A 44 -38.36 -12.21 30.46
N GLY A 45 -38.83 -11.98 29.23
CA GLY A 45 -40.22 -11.61 28.93
C GLY A 45 -40.41 -10.09 28.89
N VAL A 46 -41.58 -9.61 29.31
CA VAL A 46 -41.95 -8.19 29.33
C VAL A 46 -41.46 -7.55 30.63
N ASN A 47 -40.70 -6.46 30.52
CA ASN A 47 -40.27 -5.62 31.64
C ASN A 47 -41.43 -4.76 32.17
N ASP A 48 -41.23 -4.13 33.32
CA ASP A 48 -42.20 -3.22 33.95
C ASP A 48 -42.62 -2.05 33.02
N ASP A 49 -41.77 -1.68 32.06
CA ASP A 49 -42.02 -0.65 31.03
C ASP A 49 -42.80 -1.17 29.80
N GLY A 50 -43.22 -2.43 29.78
CA GLY A 50 -43.94 -3.05 28.66
C GLY A 50 -43.05 -3.49 27.48
N ALA A 51 -41.75 -3.23 27.54
CA ALA A 51 -40.78 -3.70 26.54
C ALA A 51 -40.32 -5.12 26.82
N HIS A 52 -40.08 -5.93 25.78
CA HIS A 52 -39.49 -7.26 25.97
C HIS A 52 -37.97 -7.14 26.12
N ALA A 53 -37.39 -7.84 27.10
CA ALA A 53 -35.97 -7.75 27.39
C ALA A 53 -35.23 -9.09 27.31
N TYR A 54 -33.94 -8.97 27.01
CA TYR A 54 -32.99 -10.05 27.08
C TYR A 54 -31.80 -9.65 27.95
N ARG A 55 -31.19 -10.64 28.58
CA ARG A 55 -29.94 -10.52 29.32
C ARG A 55 -28.91 -11.45 28.70
N VAL A 56 -27.68 -11.00 28.73
CA VAL A 56 -26.52 -11.76 28.30
C VAL A 56 -25.73 -12.15 29.55
N LEU A 57 -25.48 -13.43 29.71
CA LEU A 57 -24.80 -14.03 30.86
C LEU A 57 -23.47 -14.65 30.43
N ASN A 58 -22.43 -14.49 31.26
CA ASN A 58 -21.18 -15.22 31.08
C ASN A 58 -21.33 -16.69 31.55
N GLU A 59 -20.27 -17.49 31.40
CA GLU A 59 -20.24 -18.89 31.86
C GLU A 59 -20.54 -19.05 33.36
N LYS A 60 -20.17 -18.06 34.18
CA LYS A 60 -20.45 -18.04 35.63
C LYS A 60 -21.90 -17.66 35.97
N GLY A 61 -22.72 -17.30 34.98
CA GLY A 61 -24.09 -16.84 35.15
C GLY A 61 -24.21 -15.37 35.57
N GLU A 62 -23.13 -14.60 35.52
CA GLU A 62 -23.13 -13.16 35.81
C GLU A 62 -23.61 -12.39 34.58
N LYS A 63 -24.44 -11.37 34.80
CA LYS A 63 -24.95 -10.51 33.74
C LYS A 63 -23.82 -9.63 33.18
N ILE A 64 -23.54 -9.75 31.90
CA ILE A 64 -22.53 -8.95 31.19
C ILE A 64 -23.16 -7.87 30.31
N SER A 65 -24.37 -8.09 29.82
CA SER A 65 -25.10 -7.11 29.00
C SER A 65 -26.60 -7.35 29.11
N ASP A 66 -27.39 -6.35 28.75
CA ASP A 66 -28.83 -6.44 28.62
C ASP A 66 -29.32 -5.53 27.49
N GLY A 67 -30.51 -5.81 27.01
CA GLY A 67 -31.15 -5.00 25.99
C GLY A 67 -32.62 -5.32 25.86
N THR A 68 -33.28 -4.59 24.95
CA THR A 68 -34.69 -4.78 24.63
C THR A 68 -34.84 -5.24 23.19
N TYR A 69 -35.94 -5.93 22.90
CA TYR A 69 -36.28 -6.40 21.57
C TYR A 69 -37.78 -6.26 21.33
N VAL A 70 -38.17 -6.22 20.07
CA VAL A 70 -39.57 -6.24 19.65
C VAL A 70 -39.89 -7.63 19.09
N PRO A 71 -40.80 -8.39 19.72
CA PRO A 71 -41.18 -9.71 19.21
C PRO A 71 -41.78 -9.66 17.81
N GLY A 72 -41.45 -10.66 16.99
CA GLY A 72 -41.95 -10.80 15.62
C GLY A 72 -41.26 -9.91 14.58
N GLN A 73 -40.22 -9.17 14.97
CA GLN A 73 -39.39 -8.34 14.09
C GLN A 73 -37.92 -8.82 14.12
N ASP A 74 -37.15 -8.40 13.12
CA ASP A 74 -35.71 -8.58 13.11
C ASP A 74 -35.05 -7.47 13.93
N ASN A 75 -34.46 -7.83 15.08
CA ASN A 75 -33.80 -6.92 15.98
C ASN A 75 -32.28 -7.05 15.82
N ALA A 76 -31.61 -5.98 15.39
CA ALA A 76 -30.16 -5.92 15.42
C ALA A 76 -29.69 -5.73 16.87
N VAL A 77 -28.86 -6.65 17.36
CA VAL A 77 -28.37 -6.68 18.74
C VAL A 77 -26.87 -6.74 18.74
N THR A 78 -26.24 -5.81 19.46
CA THR A 78 -24.79 -5.83 19.72
C THR A 78 -24.54 -6.39 21.11
N LEU A 79 -23.93 -7.56 21.19
CA LEU A 79 -23.49 -8.18 22.42
C LEU A 79 -22.11 -7.67 22.78
N LYS A 80 -21.98 -7.04 23.93
CA LYS A 80 -20.68 -6.66 24.50
C LYS A 80 -20.22 -7.74 25.46
N VAL A 81 -19.10 -8.38 25.14
CA VAL A 81 -18.47 -9.41 25.95
C VAL A 81 -17.18 -8.86 26.53
N PRO A 82 -17.05 -8.74 27.86
CA PRO A 82 -15.82 -8.27 28.48
C PRO A 82 -14.73 -9.34 28.34
N VAL A 83 -13.61 -8.97 27.73
CA VAL A 83 -12.45 -9.83 27.53
C VAL A 83 -11.26 -9.29 28.30
N THR A 84 -10.60 -10.18 29.05
CA THR A 84 -9.34 -9.85 29.74
C THR A 84 -8.16 -10.02 28.78
N ASN A 85 -7.46 -8.93 28.51
CA ASN A 85 -6.26 -8.90 27.68
C ASN A 85 -5.06 -9.56 28.40
N ALA A 86 -3.99 -9.82 27.64
CA ALA A 86 -2.77 -10.43 28.18
C ALA A 86 -2.06 -9.54 29.24
N ASP A 87 -2.32 -8.22 29.22
CA ASP A 87 -1.82 -7.25 30.18
C ASP A 87 -2.71 -7.11 31.44
N GLY A 88 -3.83 -7.84 31.50
CA GLY A 88 -4.80 -7.80 32.59
C GLY A 88 -5.85 -6.69 32.48
N SER A 89 -5.80 -5.85 31.43
CA SER A 89 -6.87 -4.89 31.13
C SER A 89 -8.14 -5.59 30.62
N VAL A 90 -9.31 -5.01 30.85
CA VAL A 90 -10.59 -5.53 30.33
C VAL A 90 -11.05 -4.65 29.18
N THR A 91 -11.34 -5.27 28.03
CA THR A 91 -11.89 -4.60 26.85
C THR A 91 -13.17 -5.29 26.39
N ASP A 92 -14.20 -4.52 26.06
CA ASP A 92 -15.44 -5.06 25.53
C ASP A 92 -15.30 -5.41 24.05
N VAL A 93 -15.55 -6.68 23.73
CA VAL A 93 -15.65 -7.18 22.36
C VAL A 93 -17.12 -7.18 21.94
N SER A 94 -17.41 -6.54 20.81
CA SER A 94 -18.75 -6.40 20.27
C SER A 94 -19.03 -7.46 19.20
N PHE A 95 -20.08 -8.24 19.40
CA PHE A 95 -20.62 -9.18 18.43
C PHE A 95 -22.00 -8.72 18.00
N ASP A 96 -22.21 -8.55 16.71
CA ASP A 96 -23.52 -8.25 16.16
C ASP A 96 -24.25 -9.55 15.83
N ALA A 97 -25.49 -9.61 16.28
CA ALA A 97 -26.43 -10.69 16.02
C ALA A 97 -27.78 -10.10 15.60
N THR A 98 -28.59 -10.90 14.92
CA THR A 98 -29.99 -10.57 14.66
C THR A 98 -30.87 -11.50 15.48
N ILE A 99 -31.74 -10.94 16.33
CA ILE A 99 -32.76 -11.71 17.03
C ILE A 99 -34.07 -11.55 16.27
N SER A 100 -34.61 -12.64 15.76
CA SER A 100 -35.87 -12.66 15.01
C SER A 100 -36.92 -13.54 15.69
N GLY A 101 -38.16 -13.41 15.25
CA GLY A 101 -39.29 -14.16 15.81
C GLY A 101 -39.71 -13.69 17.20
N SER A 102 -40.42 -14.54 17.93
CA SER A 102 -40.93 -14.23 19.27
C SER A 102 -40.45 -15.26 20.28
N PRO A 103 -39.29 -15.03 20.92
CA PRO A 103 -38.85 -15.84 22.06
C PRO A 103 -39.87 -15.83 23.20
N GLY A 104 -40.09 -16.99 23.82
CA GLY A 104 -40.84 -17.14 25.06
C GLY A 104 -40.04 -16.68 26.29
N LYS A 105 -40.74 -16.47 27.41
CA LYS A 105 -40.08 -16.14 28.69
C LYS A 105 -39.26 -17.34 29.17
N GLY A 106 -37.99 -17.10 29.49
CA GLY A 106 -37.02 -18.10 29.90
C GLY A 106 -36.30 -18.80 28.74
N ASP A 107 -36.59 -18.41 27.49
CA ASP A 107 -35.86 -18.93 26.35
C ASP A 107 -34.41 -18.50 26.39
N SER A 108 -33.51 -19.36 25.94
CA SER A 108 -32.08 -19.11 25.97
C SER A 108 -31.33 -19.67 24.79
N PHE A 109 -30.28 -18.96 24.37
CA PHE A 109 -29.41 -19.34 23.27
C PHE A 109 -27.96 -19.27 23.71
N ASP A 110 -27.23 -20.35 23.51
CA ASP A 110 -25.79 -20.42 23.76
C ASP A 110 -25.02 -19.91 22.55
N ILE A 111 -24.07 -19.02 22.79
CA ILE A 111 -23.11 -18.51 21.83
C ILE A 111 -21.75 -19.08 22.18
N GLN A 112 -21.16 -19.82 21.23
CA GLN A 112 -19.88 -20.48 21.38
C GLN A 112 -19.11 -20.52 20.06
N PHE A 113 -17.79 -20.67 20.13
CA PHE A 113 -16.96 -20.86 18.93
C PHE A 113 -17.30 -22.16 18.20
N ASN A 114 -17.41 -22.08 16.88
CA ASN A 114 -17.64 -23.23 16.00
C ASN A 114 -16.31 -23.94 15.65
N LYS A 115 -15.63 -24.49 16.66
CA LYS A 115 -14.27 -25.06 16.54
C LYS A 115 -14.16 -26.21 15.52
N ASP A 116 -15.23 -26.98 15.35
CA ASP A 116 -15.30 -28.14 14.44
C ASP A 116 -16.24 -27.93 13.23
N GLY A 117 -16.58 -26.68 12.93
CA GLY A 117 -17.50 -26.32 11.84
C GLY A 117 -16.96 -26.68 10.47
N LYS A 118 -17.46 -27.74 9.85
CA LYS A 118 -16.96 -28.23 8.54
C LYS A 118 -17.59 -27.55 7.31
N ALA A 119 -18.64 -26.74 7.49
CA ALA A 119 -19.42 -26.16 6.40
C ALA A 119 -19.49 -24.61 6.42
N ASP A 120 -18.65 -23.95 7.22
CA ASP A 120 -18.59 -22.50 7.27
C ASP A 120 -17.50 -21.97 6.32
N ASN A 121 -17.89 -21.28 5.25
CA ASN A 121 -16.98 -20.66 4.29
C ASN A 121 -16.89 -19.13 4.41
N ARG A 122 -17.36 -18.54 5.52
CA ARG A 122 -17.35 -17.08 5.70
C ARG A 122 -15.94 -16.51 5.60
N ASN A 123 -14.96 -17.14 6.24
CA ASN A 123 -13.56 -16.71 6.15
C ASN A 123 -13.03 -16.80 4.70
N GLY A 124 -13.42 -17.83 3.94
CA GLY A 124 -13.07 -17.95 2.53
C GLY A 124 -13.67 -16.82 1.67
N ASN A 125 -14.92 -16.45 1.94
CA ASN A 125 -15.58 -15.31 1.28
C ASN A 125 -14.92 -13.97 1.65
N GLU A 126 -14.53 -13.76 2.91
CA GLU A 126 -13.80 -12.57 3.33
C GLU A 126 -12.42 -12.48 2.66
N LEU A 127 -11.71 -13.61 2.55
CA LEU A 127 -10.45 -13.67 1.79
C LEU A 127 -10.64 -13.34 0.31
N LEU A 128 -11.73 -13.83 -0.30
CA LEU A 128 -12.06 -13.48 -1.68
C LEU A 128 -12.37 -11.98 -1.82
N ALA A 129 -13.10 -11.40 -0.85
CA ALA A 129 -13.43 -9.98 -0.84
C ALA A 129 -12.18 -9.08 -0.75
N LEU A 130 -11.08 -9.56 -0.17
CA LEU A 130 -9.80 -8.82 -0.15
C LEU A 130 -9.25 -8.52 -1.55
N GLN A 131 -9.62 -9.31 -2.58
CA GLN A 131 -9.19 -9.07 -3.96
C GLN A 131 -9.58 -7.67 -4.44
N THR A 132 -10.77 -7.21 -4.07
CA THR A 132 -11.34 -5.92 -4.50
C THR A 132 -11.32 -4.87 -3.40
N LYS A 133 -11.15 -5.27 -2.14
CA LYS A 133 -11.10 -4.35 -0.99
C LYS A 133 -9.94 -3.37 -1.13
N ALA A 134 -10.18 -2.11 -0.76
CA ALA A 134 -9.11 -1.13 -0.64
C ALA A 134 -8.24 -1.46 0.58
N THR A 135 -6.99 -1.84 0.33
CA THR A 135 -6.04 -2.28 1.37
C THR A 135 -4.71 -1.56 1.29
N VAL A 136 -4.41 -0.89 0.17
CA VAL A 136 -3.16 -0.14 -0.02
C VAL A 136 -3.44 1.35 0.00
N GLY A 137 -2.67 2.09 0.81
CA GLY A 137 -2.78 3.55 0.88
C GLY A 137 -4.07 4.04 1.54
N VAL A 138 -4.68 3.21 2.39
CA VAL A 138 -5.89 3.57 3.16
C VAL A 138 -5.50 4.56 4.25
N GLY A 139 -6.29 5.63 4.41
CA GLY A 139 -6.12 6.61 5.48
C GLY A 139 -6.38 6.01 6.87
N LYS A 140 -5.94 6.71 7.93
CA LYS A 140 -6.22 6.29 9.32
C LYS A 140 -7.71 6.23 9.65
N ASP A 141 -8.52 6.98 8.90
CA ASP A 141 -9.98 7.02 8.94
C ASP A 141 -10.63 5.88 8.15
N GLY A 142 -9.85 4.97 7.57
CA GLY A 142 -10.36 3.86 6.77
C GLY A 142 -10.86 4.28 5.38
N THR A 143 -10.68 5.55 5.00
CA THR A 143 -11.14 6.05 3.70
C THR A 143 -10.02 6.06 2.67
N GLY A 144 -10.42 5.97 1.40
CA GLY A 144 -9.49 5.95 0.27
C GLY A 144 -8.73 4.64 0.12
N GLY A 145 -7.62 4.72 -0.61
CA GLY A 145 -6.80 3.56 -0.98
C GLY A 145 -7.31 2.82 -2.21
N VAL A 146 -6.59 1.77 -2.58
CA VAL A 146 -6.87 0.93 -3.74
C VAL A 146 -6.68 -0.55 -3.39
N SER A 147 -7.23 -1.43 -4.22
CA SER A 147 -6.96 -2.87 -4.10
C SER A 147 -5.50 -3.18 -4.42
N MET A 148 -5.03 -4.34 -3.94
CA MET A 148 -3.68 -4.83 -4.22
C MET A 148 -3.39 -4.90 -5.74
N ALA A 149 -4.36 -5.38 -6.53
CA ALA A 149 -4.22 -5.50 -7.98
C ALA A 149 -4.13 -4.12 -8.68
N THR A 150 -4.93 -3.14 -8.25
CA THR A 150 -4.88 -1.79 -8.77
C THR A 150 -3.57 -1.09 -8.40
N SER A 151 -3.13 -1.23 -7.14
CA SER A 151 -1.83 -0.70 -6.68
C SER A 151 -0.67 -1.26 -7.51
N TYR A 152 -0.66 -2.58 -7.75
CA TYR A 152 0.34 -3.23 -8.59
C TYR A 152 0.34 -2.68 -10.02
N SER A 153 -0.84 -2.53 -10.63
CA SER A 153 -0.97 -1.98 -11.98
C SER A 153 -0.43 -0.54 -12.06
N GLN A 154 -0.76 0.29 -11.06
CA GLN A 154 -0.24 1.67 -10.97
C GLN A 154 1.27 1.71 -10.81
N LEU A 155 1.86 0.80 -10.02
CA LEU A 155 3.30 0.68 -9.86
C LEU A 155 3.97 0.35 -11.19
N VAL A 156 3.46 -0.65 -11.91
CA VAL A 156 3.98 -1.04 -13.23
C VAL A 156 3.87 0.11 -14.21
N SER A 157 2.73 0.80 -14.29
CA SER A 157 2.55 1.97 -15.16
C SER A 157 3.52 3.10 -14.80
N LYS A 158 3.76 3.36 -13.51
CA LYS A 158 4.69 4.40 -13.06
C LYS A 158 6.13 4.07 -13.42
N VAL A 159 6.56 2.82 -13.24
CA VAL A 159 7.90 2.36 -13.63
C VAL A 159 8.06 2.41 -15.15
N GLY A 160 7.08 1.91 -15.90
CA GLY A 160 7.08 1.97 -17.37
C GLY A 160 7.13 3.40 -17.90
N GLY A 161 6.33 4.30 -17.34
CA GLY A 161 6.34 5.72 -17.69
C GLY A 161 7.68 6.38 -17.40
N LYS A 162 8.30 6.12 -16.24
CA LYS A 162 9.64 6.62 -15.91
C LYS A 162 10.71 6.06 -16.85
N ALA A 163 10.64 4.78 -17.19
CA ALA A 163 11.59 4.17 -18.12
C ALA A 163 11.47 4.78 -19.53
N SER A 164 10.24 4.98 -20.01
CA SER A 164 9.98 5.64 -21.29
C SER A 164 10.51 7.08 -21.29
N GLN A 165 10.27 7.82 -20.21
CA GLN A 165 10.79 9.18 -20.07
C GLN A 165 12.32 9.20 -20.10
N ALA A 166 12.97 8.32 -19.34
CA ALA A 166 14.43 8.22 -19.30
C ALA A 166 15.04 7.84 -20.66
N ALA A 167 14.36 7.02 -21.47
CA ALA A 167 14.80 6.69 -22.82
C ALA A 167 14.76 7.91 -23.77
N VAL A 168 13.69 8.71 -23.70
CA VAL A 168 13.56 9.96 -24.45
C VAL A 168 14.63 10.96 -24.02
N ASP A 169 14.80 11.15 -22.70
CA ASP A 169 15.82 12.03 -22.14
C ASP A 169 17.23 11.58 -22.55
N GLY A 170 17.48 10.27 -22.58
CA GLY A 170 18.74 9.68 -23.05
C GLY A 170 19.03 10.01 -24.51
N THR A 171 18.02 9.93 -25.37
CA THR A 171 18.15 10.28 -26.80
C THR A 171 18.39 11.77 -26.99
N ALA A 172 17.64 12.63 -26.27
CA ALA A 172 17.81 14.07 -26.32
C ALA A 172 19.21 14.50 -25.83
N ASN A 173 19.66 13.96 -24.70
CA ASN A 173 21.00 14.22 -24.18
C ASN A 173 22.10 13.69 -25.10
N GLY A 174 21.88 12.55 -25.75
CA GLY A 174 22.78 12.02 -26.78
C GLY A 174 22.93 12.96 -27.98
N ALA A 175 21.82 13.50 -28.48
CA ALA A 175 21.82 14.49 -29.56
C ALA A 175 22.51 15.79 -29.14
N ALA A 176 22.23 16.30 -27.94
CA ALA A 176 22.87 17.49 -27.39
C ALA A 176 24.39 17.30 -27.24
N LEU A 177 24.83 16.13 -26.77
CA LEU A 177 26.24 15.77 -26.67
C LEU A 177 26.91 15.71 -28.04
N ALA A 178 26.26 15.12 -29.05
CA ALA A 178 26.78 15.05 -30.41
C ALA A 178 26.98 16.46 -30.99
N TYR A 179 25.97 17.32 -30.86
CA TYR A 179 26.04 18.72 -31.30
C TYR A 179 27.16 19.49 -30.57
N ALA A 180 27.26 19.36 -29.25
CA ALA A 180 28.32 20.02 -28.48
C ALA A 180 29.72 19.57 -28.89
N LYS A 181 29.89 18.28 -29.24
CA LYS A 181 31.15 17.75 -29.79
C LYS A 181 31.45 18.35 -31.17
N GLU A 182 30.46 18.45 -32.04
CA GLU A 182 30.61 19.06 -33.37
C GLU A 182 31.03 20.53 -33.29
N VAL A 183 30.35 21.33 -32.46
CA VAL A 183 30.70 22.74 -32.24
C VAL A 183 32.13 22.87 -31.69
N ARG A 184 32.49 22.06 -30.69
CA ARG A 184 33.85 22.07 -30.13
C ARG A 184 34.88 21.68 -31.20
N ASN A 185 34.57 20.71 -32.03
CA ASN A 185 35.43 20.29 -33.13
C ASN A 185 35.58 21.39 -34.18
N SER A 186 34.51 22.10 -34.54
CA SER A 186 34.57 23.21 -35.50
C SER A 186 35.49 24.36 -35.07
N VAL A 187 35.67 24.59 -33.77
CA VAL A 187 36.51 25.67 -33.25
C VAL A 187 37.94 25.21 -32.95
N SER A 188 38.09 23.97 -32.46
CA SER A 188 39.37 23.47 -31.95
C SER A 188 40.05 22.45 -32.86
N GLN A 189 39.41 22.00 -33.95
CA GLN A 189 40.10 21.14 -34.92
C GLN A 189 41.00 21.97 -35.82
N VAL A 190 42.22 21.48 -35.97
CA VAL A 190 43.20 21.99 -36.91
C VAL A 190 42.79 21.54 -38.30
N ASN A 191 42.63 22.48 -39.22
CA ASN A 191 42.30 22.15 -40.59
C ASN A 191 43.58 21.77 -41.33
N LEU A 192 43.81 20.46 -41.51
CA LEU A 192 45.06 19.92 -42.07
C LEU A 192 45.37 20.46 -43.47
N ASP A 193 44.35 20.79 -44.26
CA ASP A 193 44.53 21.39 -45.59
C ASP A 193 45.03 22.85 -45.49
N GLU A 194 44.58 23.59 -44.48
CA GLU A 194 45.06 24.95 -44.22
C GLU A 194 46.48 24.94 -43.63
N GLU A 195 46.76 24.03 -42.69
CA GLU A 195 48.13 23.81 -42.21
C GLU A 195 49.06 23.36 -43.34
N ALA A 196 48.62 22.47 -44.24
CA ALA A 196 49.42 22.04 -45.38
C ALA A 196 49.68 23.19 -46.37
N SER A 197 48.67 24.02 -46.66
CA SER A 197 48.85 25.22 -47.49
C SER A 197 49.82 26.22 -46.85
N ASN A 198 49.70 26.44 -45.54
CA ASN A 198 50.61 27.29 -44.79
C ASN A 198 52.03 26.72 -44.75
N LEU A 199 52.17 25.40 -44.61
CA LEU A 199 53.45 24.70 -44.67
C LEU A 199 54.11 24.89 -46.04
N VAL A 200 53.37 24.73 -47.13
CA VAL A 200 53.88 24.97 -48.50
C VAL A 200 54.30 26.43 -48.67
N LYS A 201 53.51 27.39 -48.18
CA LYS A 201 53.91 28.81 -48.17
C LYS A 201 55.20 29.05 -47.38
N PHE A 202 55.33 28.47 -46.19
CA PHE A 202 56.54 28.57 -45.38
C PHE A 202 57.77 27.97 -46.10
N GLN A 203 57.61 26.82 -46.75
CA GLN A 203 58.67 26.21 -47.56
C GLN A 203 59.09 27.09 -48.75
N GLN A 204 58.12 27.73 -49.41
CA GLN A 204 58.38 28.65 -50.51
C GLN A 204 59.09 29.92 -50.04
N TYR A 205 58.64 30.53 -48.94
CA TYR A 205 59.30 31.70 -48.34
C TYR A 205 60.71 31.37 -47.83
N TYR A 206 60.92 30.18 -47.28
CA TYR A 206 62.24 29.73 -46.85
C TYR A 206 63.20 29.59 -48.05
N THR A 207 62.71 29.00 -49.14
CA THR A 207 63.49 28.85 -50.39
C THR A 207 63.80 30.22 -51.01
N ALA A 208 62.83 31.13 -51.06
CA ALA A 208 63.02 32.50 -51.53
C ALA A 208 64.04 33.25 -50.64
N SER A 209 63.93 33.15 -49.32
CA SER A 209 64.86 33.78 -48.38
C SER A 209 66.28 33.26 -48.53
N SER A 210 66.45 31.95 -48.75
CA SER A 210 67.77 31.35 -49.01
C SER A 210 68.34 31.75 -50.37
N GLN A 211 67.52 32.01 -51.40
CA GLN A 211 68.00 32.63 -52.63
C GLN A 211 68.44 34.09 -52.44
N ILE A 212 67.68 34.89 -51.66
CA ILE A 212 68.07 36.27 -51.32
C ILE A 212 69.41 36.28 -50.58
N ILE A 213 69.61 35.37 -49.61
CA ILE A 213 70.88 35.24 -48.88
C ILE A 213 72.01 34.87 -49.84
N LYS A 214 71.80 33.93 -50.78
CA LYS A 214 72.79 33.58 -51.80
C LYS A 214 73.14 34.77 -52.69
N ALA A 215 72.15 35.54 -53.12
CA ALA A 215 72.36 36.75 -53.92
C ALA A 215 73.15 37.80 -53.12
N ALA A 216 72.79 38.03 -51.86
CA ALA A 216 73.49 38.95 -50.97
C ALA A 216 74.94 38.51 -50.71
N GLN A 217 75.19 37.22 -50.46
CA GLN A 217 76.54 36.66 -50.35
C GLN A 217 77.33 36.86 -51.65
N ALA A 218 76.72 36.63 -52.81
CA ALA A 218 77.37 36.87 -54.09
C ALA A 218 77.73 38.35 -54.25
N THR A 219 76.82 39.27 -53.92
CA THR A 219 77.09 40.72 -53.96
C THR A 219 78.21 41.12 -52.99
N PHE A 220 78.20 40.58 -51.76
CA PHE A 220 79.26 40.81 -50.78
C PHE A 220 80.63 40.29 -51.25
N SER A 221 80.68 39.08 -51.82
CA SER A 221 81.91 38.54 -52.39
C SER A 221 82.41 39.39 -53.56
N THR A 222 81.52 39.87 -54.44
CA THR A 222 81.90 40.78 -55.53
C THR A 222 82.47 42.09 -55.00
N LEU A 223 81.86 42.68 -53.96
CA LEU A 223 82.36 43.91 -53.33
C LEU A 223 83.72 43.70 -52.63
N ILE A 224 83.90 42.60 -51.90
CA ILE A 224 85.16 42.27 -51.22
C ILE A 224 86.30 41.97 -52.20
N ASN A 225 86.01 41.28 -53.31
CA ASN A 225 87.01 40.99 -54.35
C ASN A 225 87.30 42.17 -55.29
N SER A 226 86.55 43.27 -55.17
CA SER A 226 86.72 44.50 -55.96
C SER A 226 87.53 45.59 -55.24
N LEU A 227 88.03 45.30 -54.03
CA LEU A 227 89.03 46.10 -53.30
C LEU A 227 90.42 45.47 -53.46
#